data_AF-A0AAU4GHI0-F1
#
_entry.id   AF-A0AAU4GHI0-F1
#
_cell.length_a   1.000
_cell.length_b   1.000
_cell.length_c   1.000
_cell.angle_alpha   90.00
_cell.angle_beta   90.00
_cell.angle_gamma   90.00
#
_symmetry.space_group_name_H-M   'P 1'
#
loop_
_entity.id
_entity.type
_entity.pdbx_description
1 polymer ?
#
loop_
_entity_poly.entity_id
_entity_poly.type
_entity_poly.pdbx_seq_one_letter_code
_entity_poly.pdbx_strand_id
1 'polypeptide(L)'
;MSANDPFARLPEAASFTVTSTTIADGAALPLSDGKDVSPQLSWSGAPAGTKSYAVTVYDPDAPTGSGFWHWAVADIPATVTELPEGAGDDTGAGLPEGAFALPNDARVTRFLGAAPPAGHGPHRYFFVVHALDVESLGVPADATPAFLGFTMTSHILGRAVLTATAENGSAEQVERIEVSRLIPAPADAVFAVLTDPKGHVDIDASGMLLDAEGDPVRQSGDRFVVHMDREALGDRPLGKYDVEVVITEFAPDKEIAWTVTGTRTPVRHVYGYRLEPAEGGTLVTSYYDWSEITEEWKARLTFPVVPESALKATLGILERTVRRRAV
;
A
#
# COMPACT_ATOMS: atom_id res chain seq x y z
N MET A 1 -5.84 26.25 -0.28
CA MET A 1 -4.74 25.38 -0.75
C MET A 1 -5.17 23.96 -0.47
N SER A 2 -5.25 23.10 -1.49
CA SER A 2 -5.41 21.66 -1.23
C SER A 2 -4.21 21.17 -0.41
N ALA A 3 -4.39 20.12 0.38
CA ALA A 3 -3.25 19.38 0.88
C ALA A 3 -2.42 18.92 -0.34
N ASN A 4 -1.11 19.13 -0.31
CA ASN A 4 -0.18 18.71 -1.37
C ASN A 4 -0.44 19.33 -2.75
N ASP A 5 -0.59 20.65 -2.84
CA ASP A 5 -0.45 21.38 -4.10
C ASP A 5 1.03 21.45 -4.51
N PRO A 6 1.46 20.82 -5.63
CA PRO A 6 2.87 20.79 -6.05
C PRO A 6 3.41 22.17 -6.44
N PHE A 7 2.56 23.17 -6.66
CA PHE A 7 2.97 24.51 -7.09
C PHE A 7 3.02 25.53 -5.94
N ALA A 8 2.51 25.20 -4.75
CA ALA A 8 2.29 26.17 -3.66
C ALA A 8 3.55 26.93 -3.18
N ARG A 9 4.75 26.41 -3.48
CA ARG A 9 6.05 27.03 -3.13
C ARG A 9 6.88 27.43 -4.34
N LEU A 10 6.35 27.29 -5.55
CA LEU A 10 7.03 27.68 -6.78
C LEU A 10 6.72 29.13 -7.14
N PRO A 11 7.60 29.83 -7.88
CA PRO A 11 7.31 31.16 -8.40
C PRO A 11 6.05 31.16 -9.26
N GLU A 12 5.25 32.22 -9.16
CA GLU A 12 4.13 32.46 -10.08
C GLU A 12 4.65 32.50 -11.53
N ALA A 13 3.84 31.98 -12.46
CA ALA A 13 4.14 31.99 -13.88
C ALA A 13 2.83 32.18 -14.66
N ALA A 14 2.93 32.69 -15.89
CA ALA A 14 1.75 32.84 -16.74
C ALA A 14 1.13 31.48 -17.06
N SER A 15 -0.21 31.40 -17.07
CA SER A 15 -0.89 30.20 -17.53
C SER A 15 -0.96 30.15 -19.06
N PHE A 16 -0.78 28.97 -19.64
CA PHE A 16 -1.16 28.68 -21.02
C PHE A 16 -1.88 27.33 -21.10
N THR A 17 -2.27 26.88 -22.30
CA THR A 17 -3.14 25.71 -22.47
C THR A 17 -2.34 24.47 -22.83
N VAL A 18 -2.67 23.36 -22.18
CA VAL A 18 -2.30 22.00 -22.61
C VAL A 18 -3.57 21.16 -22.71
N THR A 19 -3.66 20.35 -23.75
CA THR A 19 -4.74 19.40 -24.01
C THR A 19 -4.16 18.05 -24.39
N SER A 20 -5.01 17.02 -24.40
CA SER A 20 -4.66 15.68 -24.82
C SER A 20 -5.83 15.02 -25.52
N THR A 21 -5.54 14.19 -26.52
CA THR A 21 -6.53 13.29 -27.14
C THR A 21 -6.63 11.94 -26.44
N THR A 22 -5.69 11.61 -25.57
CA THR A 22 -5.61 10.31 -24.86
C THR A 22 -6.05 10.39 -23.40
N ILE A 23 -5.95 11.57 -22.78
CA ILE A 23 -6.36 11.83 -21.40
C ILE A 23 -7.17 13.12 -21.31
N ALA A 24 -7.99 13.27 -20.27
CA ALA A 24 -8.80 14.47 -20.05
C ALA A 24 -8.54 15.02 -18.65
N ASP A 25 -8.62 16.36 -18.52
CA ASP A 25 -8.45 17.03 -17.23
C ASP A 25 -9.56 16.63 -16.25
N GLY A 26 -9.16 16.29 -15.02
CA GLY A 26 -10.00 15.74 -13.96
C GLY A 26 -10.48 14.30 -14.18
N ALA A 27 -10.13 13.65 -15.29
CA ALA A 27 -10.60 12.30 -15.61
C ALA A 27 -9.69 11.20 -15.04
N ALA A 28 -10.22 9.97 -14.99
CA ALA A 28 -9.49 8.80 -14.53
C ALA A 28 -8.48 8.31 -15.60
N LEU A 29 -7.26 7.99 -15.18
CA LEU A 29 -6.27 7.25 -15.95
C LEU A 29 -6.48 5.74 -15.77
N PRO A 30 -6.20 4.92 -16.80
CA PRO A 30 -6.03 3.50 -16.60
C PRO A 30 -4.81 3.22 -15.70
N LEU A 31 -4.89 2.17 -14.89
CA LEU A 31 -3.72 1.63 -14.21
C LEU A 31 -2.73 1.07 -15.23
N SER A 32 -1.44 1.16 -14.92
CA SER A 32 -0.37 0.64 -15.77
C SER A 32 -0.56 -0.86 -16.04
N ASP A 33 -0.51 -1.23 -17.33
CA ASP A 33 -0.44 -2.62 -17.80
C ASP A 33 1.02 -3.07 -18.06
N GLY A 34 1.99 -2.27 -17.63
CA GLY A 34 3.42 -2.46 -17.87
C GLY A 34 3.94 -1.97 -19.23
N LYS A 35 3.06 -1.57 -20.17
CA LYS A 35 3.50 -0.93 -21.42
C LYS A 35 3.80 0.55 -21.23
N ASP A 36 3.09 1.19 -20.31
CA ASP A 36 3.29 2.60 -19.92
C ASP A 36 3.38 3.55 -21.13
N VAL A 37 2.37 3.55 -21.99
CA VAL A 37 2.34 4.45 -23.15
C VAL A 37 2.10 5.88 -22.66
N SER A 38 3.02 6.81 -22.95
CA SER A 38 2.85 8.22 -22.61
C SER A 38 1.66 8.82 -23.37
N PRO A 39 0.83 9.66 -22.74
CA PRO A 39 -0.29 10.29 -23.43
C PRO A 39 0.18 11.25 -24.52
N GLN A 40 -0.66 11.47 -25.53
CA GLN A 40 -0.52 12.59 -26.45
C GLN A 40 -0.68 13.89 -25.66
N LEU A 41 0.15 14.90 -25.92
CA LEU A 41 0.02 16.23 -25.33
C LEU A 41 0.16 17.28 -26.43
N SER A 42 -0.72 18.27 -26.46
CA SER A 42 -0.61 19.45 -27.32
C SER A 42 -0.78 20.71 -26.50
N TRP A 43 -0.03 21.76 -26.79
CA TRP A 43 -0.10 23.01 -26.05
C TRP A 43 -0.13 24.23 -26.95
N SER A 44 -0.71 25.32 -26.45
CA SER A 44 -0.88 26.57 -27.19
C SER A 44 -0.94 27.78 -26.26
N GLY A 45 -0.64 28.96 -26.81
CA GLY A 45 -0.68 30.22 -26.06
C GLY A 45 0.50 30.43 -25.11
N ALA A 46 1.65 29.78 -25.35
CA ALA A 46 2.85 29.99 -24.55
C ALA A 46 3.28 31.48 -24.56
N PRO A 47 3.83 32.00 -23.45
CA PRO A 47 4.25 33.41 -23.37
C PRO A 47 5.27 33.79 -24.44
N ALA A 48 5.25 35.07 -24.84
CA ALA A 48 6.27 35.63 -25.72
C ALA A 48 7.66 35.50 -25.08
N GLY A 49 8.67 35.17 -25.89
CA GLY A 49 10.04 34.94 -25.41
C GLY A 49 10.35 33.48 -25.06
N THR A 50 9.38 32.56 -25.18
CA THR A 50 9.63 31.12 -25.03
C THR A 50 10.63 30.63 -26.07
N LYS A 51 11.68 29.94 -25.61
CA LYS A 51 12.78 29.38 -26.42
C LYS A 51 12.90 27.86 -26.32
N SER A 52 12.35 27.26 -25.27
CA SER A 52 12.20 25.81 -25.15
C SER A 52 11.02 25.47 -24.23
N TYR A 53 10.66 24.19 -24.20
CA TYR A 53 9.73 23.61 -23.24
C TYR A 53 10.39 22.50 -22.44
N ALA A 54 9.86 22.26 -21.25
CA ALA A 54 10.04 21.03 -20.51
C ALA A 54 8.67 20.39 -20.22
N VAL A 55 8.60 19.06 -20.24
CA VAL A 55 7.38 18.31 -19.88
C VAL A 55 7.67 17.47 -18.65
N THR A 56 6.81 17.53 -17.65
CA THR A 56 6.92 16.71 -16.44
C THR A 56 5.59 16.05 -16.09
N VAL A 57 5.65 14.82 -15.57
CA VAL A 57 4.52 14.13 -14.96
C VAL A 57 4.87 13.78 -13.51
N TYR A 58 4.08 14.28 -12.57
CA TYR A 58 4.35 14.17 -11.14
C TYR A 58 3.11 13.78 -10.36
N ASP A 59 3.28 12.81 -9.44
CA ASP A 59 2.29 12.38 -8.47
C ASP A 59 2.66 12.89 -7.07
N PRO A 60 2.02 13.97 -6.56
CA PRO A 60 2.26 14.47 -5.21
C PRO A 60 1.63 13.59 -4.11
N ASP A 61 0.77 12.64 -4.47
CA ASP A 61 0.02 11.81 -3.52
C ASP A 61 0.75 10.48 -3.23
N ALA A 62 1.80 10.15 -3.99
CA ALA A 62 2.68 9.03 -3.70
C ALA A 62 3.30 9.11 -2.28
N PRO A 63 3.17 8.06 -1.45
CA PRO A 63 3.57 8.08 -0.04
C PRO A 63 5.08 7.86 0.17
N THR A 64 5.91 8.70 -0.47
CA THR A 64 7.38 8.60 -0.46
C THR A 64 8.05 9.71 0.36
N GLY A 65 7.29 10.72 0.77
CA GLY A 65 7.79 11.97 1.36
C GLY A 65 8.18 13.04 0.32
N SER A 66 8.28 12.68 -0.96
CA SER A 66 8.65 13.59 -2.06
C SER A 66 7.83 13.39 -3.33
N GLY A 67 6.66 12.74 -3.23
CA GLY A 67 5.86 12.33 -4.38
C GLY A 67 6.59 11.33 -5.29
N PHE A 68 6.16 11.24 -6.54
CA PHE A 68 6.80 10.38 -7.54
C PHE A 68 6.83 11.06 -8.91
N TRP A 69 8.01 11.20 -9.49
CA TRP A 69 8.20 11.64 -10.87
C TRP A 69 7.99 10.47 -11.81
N HIS A 70 6.99 10.57 -12.67
CA HIS A 70 6.63 9.57 -13.68
C HIS A 70 7.33 9.81 -15.01
N TRP A 71 7.60 11.07 -15.36
CA TRP A 71 8.26 11.45 -16.59
C TRP A 71 8.84 12.87 -16.49
N ALA A 72 9.98 13.10 -17.13
CA ALA A 72 10.63 14.40 -17.22
C ALA A 72 11.38 14.49 -18.55
N VAL A 73 11.05 15.49 -19.36
CA VAL A 73 11.66 15.78 -20.66
C VAL A 73 12.15 17.22 -20.65
N ALA A 74 13.40 17.43 -21.03
CA ALA A 74 14.03 18.74 -21.13
C ALA A 74 14.31 19.13 -22.59
N ASP A 75 14.58 20.42 -22.79
CA ASP A 75 15.11 21.01 -24.02
C ASP A 75 14.26 20.72 -25.28
N ILE A 76 12.93 20.68 -25.13
CA ILE A 76 12.00 20.59 -26.27
C ILE A 76 12.05 21.93 -27.03
N PRO A 77 12.34 21.96 -28.35
CA PRO A 77 12.45 23.22 -29.08
C PRO A 77 11.16 24.05 -29.06
N ALA A 78 11.27 25.39 -29.02
CA ALA A 78 10.10 26.29 -28.97
C ALA A 78 9.13 26.14 -30.15
N THR A 79 9.60 25.60 -31.27
CA THR A 79 8.81 25.32 -32.49
C THR A 79 7.91 24.09 -32.36
N VAL A 80 8.14 23.25 -31.34
CA VAL A 80 7.33 22.07 -31.05
C VAL A 80 6.20 22.45 -30.11
N THR A 81 4.98 22.09 -30.48
CA THR A 81 3.76 22.36 -29.70
C THR A 81 2.94 21.11 -29.42
N GLU A 82 3.51 19.94 -29.67
CA GLU A 82 2.91 18.65 -29.36
C GLU A 82 3.96 17.55 -29.14
N LEU A 83 3.61 16.58 -28.30
CA LEU A 83 4.26 15.28 -28.23
C LEU A 83 3.20 14.22 -28.60
N PRO A 84 3.48 13.32 -29.55
CA PRO A 84 2.55 12.25 -29.92
C PRO A 84 2.38 11.25 -28.76
N GLU A 85 1.30 10.48 -28.80
CA GLU A 85 1.14 9.31 -27.93
C GLU A 85 2.34 8.38 -28.09
N GLY A 86 2.86 7.88 -26.96
CA GLY A 86 4.05 7.02 -26.94
C GLY A 86 5.39 7.72 -27.15
N ALA A 87 5.44 9.06 -27.25
CA ALA A 87 6.70 9.80 -27.39
C ALA A 87 7.71 9.52 -26.25
N GLY A 88 7.22 9.16 -25.06
CA GLY A 88 8.02 8.83 -23.88
C GLY A 88 8.37 7.35 -23.74
N ASP A 89 8.55 6.61 -24.85
CA ASP A 89 9.03 5.23 -24.82
C ASP A 89 10.50 5.09 -24.35
N ASP A 90 11.00 3.86 -24.26
CA ASP A 90 12.36 3.55 -23.81
C ASP A 90 13.44 3.83 -24.86
N THR A 91 13.05 4.09 -26.11
CA THR A 91 13.96 4.41 -27.21
C THR A 91 14.23 5.91 -27.32
N GLY A 92 13.27 6.74 -26.87
CA GLY A 92 13.29 8.18 -27.02
C GLY A 92 13.07 8.65 -28.47
N ALA A 93 12.79 7.75 -29.41
CA ALA A 93 12.68 8.07 -30.84
C ALA A 93 11.47 8.96 -31.17
N GLY A 94 10.46 9.00 -30.29
CA GLY A 94 9.32 9.88 -30.42
C GLY A 94 9.55 11.30 -29.89
N LEU A 95 10.70 11.58 -29.26
CA LEU A 95 11.05 12.93 -28.82
C LEU A 95 11.61 13.76 -29.99
N PRO A 96 11.32 15.08 -30.04
CA PRO A 96 11.91 15.98 -31.02
C PRO A 96 13.43 16.04 -30.92
N GLU A 97 14.09 16.38 -32.04
CA GLU A 97 15.54 16.60 -32.04
C GLU A 97 15.95 17.66 -31.01
N GLY A 98 16.96 17.34 -30.20
CA GLY A 98 17.46 18.18 -29.11
C GLY A 98 16.79 17.92 -27.75
N ALA A 99 15.57 17.36 -27.74
CA ALA A 99 14.90 16.99 -26.50
C ALA A 99 15.44 15.66 -25.96
N PHE A 100 15.43 15.50 -24.64
CA PHE A 100 15.80 14.25 -23.99
C PHE A 100 14.99 14.03 -22.72
N ALA A 101 14.70 12.76 -22.42
CA ALA A 101 14.12 12.36 -21.15
C ALA A 101 15.21 12.17 -20.08
N LEU A 102 14.87 12.45 -18.82
CA LEU A 102 15.71 12.15 -17.66
C LEU A 102 15.22 10.86 -16.97
N PRO A 103 16.09 10.15 -16.22
CA PRO A 103 15.67 9.05 -15.37
C PRO A 103 14.62 9.52 -14.35
N ASN A 104 13.46 8.87 -14.33
CA ASN A 104 12.40 9.13 -13.36
C ASN A 104 12.72 8.50 -11.99
N ASP A 105 11.79 8.49 -11.04
CA ASP A 105 12.08 7.98 -9.68
C ASP A 105 12.28 6.45 -9.62
N ALA A 106 11.84 5.70 -10.64
CA ALA A 106 12.22 4.31 -10.86
C ALA A 106 13.56 4.13 -11.61
N ARG A 107 14.27 5.23 -11.87
CA ARG A 107 15.56 5.29 -12.58
C ARG A 107 15.51 4.79 -14.03
N VAL A 108 14.36 4.87 -14.67
CA VAL A 108 14.19 4.59 -16.10
C VAL A 108 13.97 5.88 -16.88
N THR A 109 14.54 5.95 -18.09
CA THR A 109 14.48 7.13 -18.96
C THR A 109 13.30 7.05 -19.93
N ARG A 110 12.09 6.90 -19.37
CA ARG A 110 10.83 6.77 -20.11
C ARG A 110 9.66 7.20 -19.22
N PHE A 111 8.47 7.33 -19.80
CA PHE A 111 7.24 7.51 -19.05
C PHE A 111 6.88 6.22 -18.29
N LEU A 112 6.36 6.37 -17.08
CA LEU A 112 5.70 5.32 -16.31
C LEU A 112 4.24 5.70 -16.05
N GLY A 113 3.33 4.75 -16.29
CA GLY A 113 1.90 4.93 -16.06
C GLY A 113 1.55 4.95 -14.57
N ALA A 114 0.26 5.10 -14.30
CA ALA A 114 -0.27 5.17 -12.94
C ALA A 114 -0.23 3.80 -12.26
N ALA A 115 0.42 3.72 -11.10
CA ALA A 115 0.47 2.50 -10.28
C ALA A 115 0.40 2.85 -8.77
N PRO A 116 -0.67 3.55 -8.32
CA PRO A 116 -0.80 3.91 -6.92
C PRO A 116 -0.95 2.64 -6.05
N PRO A 117 -0.54 2.67 -4.77
CA PRO A 117 -0.72 1.54 -3.88
C PRO A 117 -2.20 1.18 -3.74
N ALA A 118 -2.48 -0.12 -3.68
CA ALA A 118 -3.81 -0.65 -3.48
C ALA A 118 -4.45 -0.06 -2.21
N GLY A 119 -5.69 0.47 -2.33
CA GLY A 119 -6.45 1.00 -1.19
C GLY A 119 -5.93 2.31 -0.60
N HIS A 120 -4.95 2.97 -1.22
CA HIS A 120 -4.40 4.26 -0.73
C HIS A 120 -5.29 5.47 -1.10
N GLY A 121 -6.37 5.24 -1.84
CA GLY A 121 -7.23 6.28 -2.40
C GLY A 121 -6.74 6.82 -3.73
N PRO A 122 -7.42 7.83 -4.28
CA PRO A 122 -7.07 8.42 -5.57
C PRO A 122 -5.78 9.25 -5.49
N HIS A 123 -4.86 9.00 -6.41
CA HIS A 123 -3.67 9.82 -6.66
C HIS A 123 -3.91 10.75 -7.84
N ARG A 124 -3.32 11.94 -7.80
CA ARG A 124 -3.35 12.93 -8.88
C ARG A 124 -2.05 12.88 -9.67
N TYR A 125 -2.14 12.95 -10.99
CA TYR A 125 -1.02 12.95 -11.92
C TYR A 125 -1.03 14.29 -12.65
N PHE A 126 -0.03 15.12 -12.36
CA PHE A 126 0.10 16.46 -12.94
C PHE A 126 0.96 16.40 -14.19
N PHE A 127 0.34 16.51 -15.36
CA PHE A 127 1.00 16.66 -16.65
C PHE A 127 1.22 18.14 -16.90
N VAL A 128 2.48 18.57 -16.84
CA VAL A 128 2.84 19.99 -16.88
C VAL A 128 3.78 20.26 -18.04
N VAL A 129 3.43 21.27 -18.85
CA VAL A 129 4.33 21.86 -19.84
C VAL A 129 4.84 23.18 -19.26
N HIS A 130 6.16 23.34 -19.18
CA HIS A 130 6.82 24.56 -18.74
C HIS A 130 7.40 25.28 -19.95
N ALA A 131 7.08 26.56 -20.13
CA ALA A 131 7.64 27.41 -21.17
C ALA A 131 8.84 28.18 -20.61
N LEU A 132 10.00 28.10 -21.27
CA LEU A 132 11.29 28.58 -20.74
C LEU A 132 11.93 29.67 -21.61
N ASP A 133 12.68 30.59 -21.02
CA ASP A 133 13.35 31.71 -21.71
C ASP A 133 14.75 31.39 -22.27
N VAL A 134 15.19 30.14 -22.14
CA VAL A 134 16.44 29.59 -22.65
C VAL A 134 16.19 28.46 -23.64
N GLU A 135 17.09 28.27 -24.61
CA GLU A 135 16.98 27.18 -25.60
C GLU A 135 17.37 25.81 -25.00
N SER A 136 18.30 25.80 -24.06
CA SER A 136 18.73 24.60 -23.34
C SER A 136 19.05 24.96 -21.88
N LEU A 137 18.67 24.07 -20.97
CA LEU A 137 18.97 24.20 -19.54
C LEU A 137 20.38 23.73 -19.17
N GLY A 138 21.05 22.99 -20.06
CA GLY A 138 22.38 22.42 -19.79
C GLY A 138 22.40 21.40 -18.66
N VAL A 139 21.27 20.76 -18.35
CA VAL A 139 21.21 19.70 -17.34
C VAL A 139 21.82 18.40 -17.90
N PRO A 140 22.61 17.65 -17.09
CA PRO A 140 23.07 16.33 -17.50
C PRO A 140 21.92 15.37 -17.78
N ALA A 141 22.07 14.49 -18.77
CA ALA A 141 21.05 13.51 -19.14
C ALA A 141 20.73 12.49 -18.02
N ASP A 142 21.63 12.31 -17.05
CA ASP A 142 21.46 11.44 -15.89
C ASP A 142 20.99 12.18 -14.62
N ALA A 143 20.71 13.48 -14.73
CA ALA A 143 20.21 14.29 -13.63
C ALA A 143 18.81 13.83 -13.17
N THR A 144 18.41 14.25 -11.98
CA THR A 144 17.08 13.93 -11.43
C THR A 144 16.03 14.96 -11.89
N PRO A 145 14.75 14.58 -11.95
CA PRO A 145 13.66 15.52 -12.21
C PRO A 145 13.62 16.68 -11.21
N ALA A 146 14.01 16.45 -9.94
CA ALA A 146 14.16 17.51 -8.96
C ALA A 146 15.27 18.52 -9.32
N PHE A 147 16.40 18.06 -9.86
CA PHE A 147 17.47 18.94 -10.33
C PHE A 147 17.06 19.71 -11.60
N LEU A 148 16.33 19.06 -12.51
CA LEU A 148 15.67 19.75 -13.63
C LEU A 148 14.76 20.87 -13.10
N GLY A 149 13.87 20.54 -12.16
CA GLY A 149 12.93 21.47 -11.55
C GLY A 149 13.63 22.67 -10.91
N PHE A 150 14.70 22.43 -10.15
CA PHE A 150 15.53 23.48 -9.57
C PHE A 150 16.15 24.38 -10.65
N THR A 151 16.75 23.79 -11.68
CA THR A 151 17.45 24.52 -12.75
C THR A 151 16.48 25.37 -13.57
N MET A 152 15.32 24.83 -13.94
CA MET A 152 14.34 25.56 -14.74
C MET A 152 13.61 26.65 -13.96
N THR A 153 13.60 26.62 -12.62
CA THR A 153 12.77 27.53 -11.80
C THR A 153 12.98 29.01 -12.11
N SER A 154 14.21 29.45 -12.38
CA SER A 154 14.51 30.85 -12.74
C SER A 154 14.24 31.20 -14.21
N HIS A 155 13.90 30.22 -15.04
CA HIS A 155 13.70 30.35 -16.48
C HIS A 155 12.24 30.20 -16.92
N ILE A 156 11.34 29.83 -16.00
CA ILE A 156 9.92 29.61 -16.31
C ILE A 156 9.23 30.94 -16.61
N LEU A 157 8.73 31.06 -17.85
CA LEU A 157 7.84 32.13 -18.29
C LEU A 157 6.37 31.76 -18.06
N GLY A 158 6.01 30.49 -18.24
CA GLY A 158 4.64 30.02 -18.09
C GLY A 158 4.54 28.53 -17.80
N ARG A 159 3.36 28.11 -17.31
CA ARG A 159 3.00 26.71 -17.09
C ARG A 159 1.60 26.41 -17.64
N ALA A 160 1.47 25.28 -18.32
CA ALA A 160 0.19 24.67 -18.67
C ALA A 160 0.06 23.36 -17.91
N VAL A 161 -1.09 23.14 -17.26
CA VAL A 161 -1.31 22.01 -16.35
C VAL A 161 -2.56 21.26 -16.79
N LEU A 162 -2.45 19.94 -16.90
CA LEU A 162 -3.55 19.00 -16.98
C LEU A 162 -3.38 18.00 -15.84
N THR A 163 -4.43 17.80 -15.06
CA THR A 163 -4.42 16.86 -13.93
C THR A 163 -5.36 15.70 -14.22
N ALA A 164 -4.86 14.47 -14.13
CA ALA A 164 -5.72 13.28 -14.18
C ALA A 164 -5.60 12.50 -12.86
N THR A 165 -6.50 11.57 -12.59
CA THR A 165 -6.50 10.80 -11.35
C THR A 165 -6.39 9.31 -11.62
N ALA A 166 -5.73 8.55 -10.76
CA ALA A 166 -5.82 7.09 -10.79
C ALA A 166 -5.97 6.55 -9.37
N GLU A 167 -6.73 5.49 -9.23
CA GLU A 167 -6.92 4.79 -7.96
C GLU A 167 -6.77 3.30 -8.19
N ASN A 168 -5.95 2.65 -7.38
CA ASN A 168 -5.87 1.21 -7.36
C ASN A 168 -6.88 0.70 -6.33
N GLY A 169 -8.13 0.57 -6.76
CA GLY A 169 -9.23 0.06 -5.94
C GLY A 169 -9.06 -1.41 -5.57
N SER A 170 -8.20 -2.15 -6.27
CA SER A 170 -7.84 -3.53 -5.91
C SER A 170 -6.78 -3.56 -4.83
N ALA A 171 -7.18 -3.21 -3.61
CA ALA A 171 -6.89 -4.18 -2.57
C ALA A 171 -7.85 -5.32 -2.88
N GLU A 172 -7.38 -6.48 -3.34
CA GLU A 172 -8.02 -7.69 -2.83
C GLU A 172 -8.00 -7.46 -1.32
N GLN A 173 -9.17 -7.19 -0.73
CA GLN A 173 -9.29 -7.15 0.71
C GLN A 173 -8.98 -8.59 1.09
N VAL A 174 -7.71 -8.85 1.39
CA VAL A 174 -7.28 -10.09 2.01
C VAL A 174 -7.93 -10.00 3.37
N GLU A 175 -9.18 -10.45 3.43
CA GLU A 175 -9.97 -10.48 4.66
C GLU A 175 -9.60 -11.70 5.50
N ARG A 176 -8.56 -12.44 5.08
CA ARG A 176 -8.04 -13.60 5.77
C ARG A 176 -6.57 -13.77 5.48
N ILE A 177 -5.76 -13.89 6.52
CA ILE A 177 -4.37 -14.36 6.42
C ILE A 177 -4.25 -15.76 6.99
N GLU A 178 -3.39 -16.58 6.39
CA GLU A 178 -3.05 -17.92 6.88
C GLU A 178 -1.53 -18.14 6.83
N VAL A 179 -1.00 -18.83 7.83
CA VAL A 179 0.41 -19.25 7.87
C VAL A 179 0.49 -20.66 8.41
N SER A 180 1.41 -21.46 7.87
CA SER A 180 1.55 -22.87 8.27
C SER A 180 2.96 -23.20 8.76
N ARG A 181 3.04 -24.16 9.70
CA ARG A 181 4.30 -24.71 10.21
C ARG A 181 4.12 -26.20 10.50
N LEU A 182 5.10 -27.02 10.11
CA LEU A 182 5.18 -28.40 10.57
C LEU A 182 5.66 -28.41 12.03
N ILE A 183 4.84 -28.93 12.93
CA ILE A 183 5.17 -29.11 14.35
C ILE A 183 5.44 -30.60 14.59
N PRO A 184 6.64 -30.98 15.10
CA PRO A 184 7.02 -32.38 15.31
C PRO A 184 6.38 -32.96 16.58
N ALA A 185 5.05 -33.02 16.59
CA ALA A 185 4.21 -33.56 17.64
C ALA A 185 2.91 -34.12 17.03
N PRO A 186 2.26 -35.10 17.67
CA PRO A 186 0.96 -35.59 17.21
C PRO A 186 -0.13 -34.52 17.41
N ALA A 187 -1.18 -34.61 16.60
CA ALA A 187 -2.21 -33.57 16.52
C ALA A 187 -2.94 -33.35 17.85
N ASP A 188 -3.17 -34.41 18.62
CA ASP A 188 -3.77 -34.37 19.96
C ASP A 188 -2.94 -33.55 20.96
N ALA A 189 -1.61 -33.66 20.92
CA ALA A 189 -0.72 -32.87 21.76
C ALA A 189 -0.75 -31.38 21.40
N VAL A 190 -0.86 -31.04 20.11
CA VAL A 190 -1.05 -29.66 19.66
C VAL A 190 -2.43 -29.15 20.09
N PHE A 191 -3.47 -29.94 19.86
CA PHE A 191 -4.86 -29.59 20.14
C PHE A 191 -5.10 -29.41 21.65
N ALA A 192 -4.41 -30.17 22.50
CA ALA A 192 -4.46 -29.98 23.95
C ALA A 192 -3.94 -28.61 24.42
N VAL A 193 -2.99 -28.00 23.70
CA VAL A 193 -2.57 -26.60 23.97
C VAL A 193 -3.65 -25.63 23.50
N LEU A 194 -4.19 -25.85 22.30
CA LEU A 194 -5.15 -24.93 21.69
C LEU A 194 -6.53 -24.94 22.37
N THR A 195 -6.86 -26.00 23.10
CA THR A 195 -8.11 -26.11 23.87
C THR A 195 -8.00 -25.59 25.30
N ASP A 196 -6.79 -25.34 25.81
CA ASP A 196 -6.54 -24.82 27.15
C ASP A 196 -6.49 -23.27 27.13
N PRO A 197 -7.33 -22.56 27.91
CA PRO A 197 -7.25 -21.10 28.03
C PRO A 197 -5.85 -20.57 28.34
N LYS A 198 -5.07 -21.24 29.21
CA LYS A 198 -3.68 -20.85 29.49
C LYS A 198 -2.76 -21.10 28.30
N GLY A 199 -3.08 -22.10 27.47
CA GLY A 199 -2.38 -22.39 26.23
C GLY A 199 -2.47 -21.25 25.21
N HIS A 200 -3.60 -20.50 25.16
CA HIS A 200 -3.74 -19.32 24.31
C HIS A 200 -2.76 -18.21 24.72
N VAL A 201 -2.62 -17.99 26.03
CA VAL A 201 -1.66 -17.03 26.60
C VAL A 201 -0.23 -17.48 26.35
N ASP A 202 0.07 -18.75 26.60
CA ASP A 202 1.42 -19.34 26.48
C ASP A 202 2.02 -19.23 25.06
N ILE A 203 1.18 -19.13 24.04
CA ILE A 203 1.62 -19.09 22.63
C ILE A 203 1.54 -17.71 21.99
N ASP A 204 0.98 -16.71 22.68
CA ASP A 204 0.76 -15.38 22.11
C ASP A 204 2.08 -14.66 21.80
N ALA A 205 2.30 -14.37 20.51
CA ALA A 205 3.40 -13.52 20.05
C ALA A 205 3.04 -12.04 19.96
N SER A 206 1.76 -11.68 20.05
CA SER A 206 1.33 -10.27 20.00
C SER A 206 1.64 -9.51 21.28
N GLY A 207 1.79 -10.24 22.40
CA GLY A 207 1.98 -9.67 23.74
C GLY A 207 0.70 -9.09 24.35
N MET A 208 -0.45 -9.25 23.67
CA MET A 208 -1.72 -8.74 24.16
C MET A 208 -2.32 -9.61 25.25
N LEU A 209 -2.10 -10.93 25.25
CA LEU A 209 -2.72 -11.85 26.20
C LEU A 209 -1.90 -11.87 27.49
N LEU A 210 -2.41 -11.27 28.56
CA LEU A 210 -1.75 -11.25 29.87
C LEU A 210 -2.05 -12.50 30.69
N ASP A 211 -3.33 -12.91 30.72
CA ASP A 211 -3.77 -14.09 31.45
C ASP A 211 -5.14 -14.58 30.93
N ALA A 212 -5.56 -15.78 31.33
CA ALA A 212 -6.87 -16.35 30.97
C ALA A 212 -7.53 -17.12 32.12
N GLU A 213 -8.86 -17.09 32.18
CA GLU A 213 -9.69 -17.78 33.16
C GLU A 213 -10.76 -18.63 32.47
N GLY A 214 -10.87 -19.90 32.86
CA GLY A 214 -11.86 -20.83 32.32
C GLY A 214 -11.34 -22.27 32.30
N ASP A 215 -12.23 -23.20 31.95
CA ASP A 215 -11.88 -24.60 31.75
C ASP A 215 -11.43 -24.86 30.31
N PRO A 216 -10.65 -25.93 30.06
CA PRO A 216 -10.39 -26.39 28.71
C PRO A 216 -11.68 -26.62 27.91
N VAL A 217 -11.73 -26.08 26.69
CA VAL A 217 -12.89 -26.15 25.81
C VAL A 217 -13.03 -27.53 25.17
N ARG A 218 -14.28 -27.97 24.95
CA ARG A 218 -14.63 -29.32 24.52
C ARG A 218 -15.64 -29.37 23.36
N GLN A 219 -16.21 -28.22 22.98
CA GLN A 219 -17.20 -28.10 21.91
C GLN A 219 -17.36 -26.64 21.44
N SER A 220 -17.97 -26.45 20.28
CA SER A 220 -18.43 -25.12 19.84
C SER A 220 -19.44 -24.54 20.85
N GLY A 221 -19.34 -23.24 21.07
CA GLY A 221 -20.15 -22.51 22.05
C GLY A 221 -19.52 -22.42 23.44
N ASP A 222 -18.48 -23.20 23.74
CA ASP A 222 -17.71 -23.02 24.98
C ASP A 222 -17.02 -21.64 25.00
N ARG A 223 -16.82 -21.13 26.22
CA ARG A 223 -16.35 -19.75 26.46
C ARG A 223 -15.32 -19.72 27.58
N PHE A 224 -14.39 -18.79 27.48
CA PHE A 224 -13.45 -18.46 28.55
C PHE A 224 -13.03 -16.99 28.46
N VAL A 225 -12.54 -16.43 29.57
CA VAL A 225 -12.13 -15.03 29.66
C VAL A 225 -10.64 -14.91 29.41
N VAL A 226 -10.25 -13.85 28.70
CA VAL A 226 -8.85 -13.49 28.47
C VAL A 226 -8.64 -12.03 28.87
N HIS A 227 -7.63 -11.81 29.70
CA HIS A 227 -7.20 -10.50 30.18
C HIS A 227 -6.19 -9.93 29.19
N MET A 228 -6.56 -8.81 28.55
CA MET A 228 -5.82 -8.22 27.44
C MET A 228 -5.05 -6.96 27.88
N ASP A 229 -3.96 -6.66 27.19
CA ASP A 229 -3.26 -5.36 27.22
C ASP A 229 -3.00 -4.83 25.81
N ARG A 230 -3.66 -3.73 25.43
CA ARG A 230 -3.47 -3.16 24.09
C ARG A 230 -2.14 -2.42 23.93
N GLU A 231 -1.49 -2.03 25.03
CA GLU A 231 -0.22 -1.29 24.96
C GLU A 231 0.85 -2.05 24.19
N ALA A 232 0.82 -3.39 24.23
CA ALA A 232 1.75 -4.26 23.52
C ALA A 232 1.80 -4.02 22.00
N LEU A 233 0.71 -3.55 21.38
CA LEU A 233 0.68 -3.25 19.95
C LEU A 233 1.16 -1.82 19.61
N GLY A 234 1.17 -0.91 20.58
CA GLY A 234 1.56 0.49 20.36
C GLY A 234 0.67 1.27 19.39
N ASP A 235 -0.55 0.78 19.10
CA ASP A 235 -1.42 1.33 18.07
C ASP A 235 -2.41 2.38 18.59
N ARG A 236 -2.87 2.25 19.85
CA ARG A 236 -3.79 3.21 20.49
C ARG A 236 -3.81 3.07 22.03
N PRO A 237 -4.18 4.14 22.76
CA PRO A 237 -4.22 4.13 24.22
C PRO A 237 -5.53 3.49 24.76
N LEU A 238 -5.68 2.17 24.59
CA LEU A 238 -6.83 1.43 25.16
C LEU A 238 -6.52 0.83 26.54
N GLY A 239 -5.25 0.55 26.84
CA GLY A 239 -4.84 -0.08 28.09
C GLY A 239 -5.35 -1.52 28.25
N LYS A 240 -5.61 -1.92 29.49
CA LYS A 240 -6.04 -3.27 29.86
C LYS A 240 -7.56 -3.42 29.80
N TYR A 241 -8.02 -4.57 29.30
CA TYR A 241 -9.45 -4.88 29.17
C TYR A 241 -9.66 -6.39 29.10
N ASP A 242 -10.89 -6.84 29.37
CA ASP A 242 -11.24 -8.25 29.25
C ASP A 242 -11.99 -8.51 27.95
N VAL A 243 -11.75 -9.68 27.38
CA VAL A 243 -12.57 -10.25 26.30
C VAL A 243 -13.03 -11.64 26.69
N GLU A 244 -14.18 -12.02 26.17
CA GLU A 244 -14.66 -13.39 26.24
C GLU A 244 -14.44 -14.06 24.89
N VAL A 245 -13.61 -15.10 24.89
CA VAL A 245 -13.39 -15.98 23.75
C VAL A 245 -14.60 -16.90 23.61
N VAL A 246 -15.08 -17.04 22.38
CA VAL A 246 -16.25 -17.88 22.03
C VAL A 246 -15.84 -18.85 20.95
N ILE A 247 -15.81 -20.14 21.27
CA ILE A 247 -15.46 -21.17 20.29
C ILE A 247 -16.57 -21.26 19.24
N THR A 248 -16.23 -21.04 17.98
CA THR A 248 -17.16 -21.09 16.84
C THR A 248 -17.06 -22.41 16.09
N GLU A 249 -15.85 -22.96 15.98
CA GLU A 249 -15.59 -24.26 15.35
C GLU A 249 -14.79 -25.14 16.30
N PHE A 250 -15.17 -26.41 16.39
CA PHE A 250 -14.47 -27.40 17.23
C PHE A 250 -14.58 -28.79 16.59
N ALA A 251 -13.48 -29.21 15.97
CA ALA A 251 -13.27 -30.55 15.46
C ALA A 251 -12.03 -31.14 16.15
N PRO A 252 -12.18 -32.12 17.06
CA PRO A 252 -11.08 -32.71 17.81
C PRO A 252 -9.89 -33.07 16.91
N ASP A 253 -8.70 -32.60 17.30
CA ASP A 253 -7.41 -32.84 16.66
C ASP A 253 -7.31 -32.37 15.20
N LYS A 254 -8.27 -31.56 14.73
CA LYS A 254 -8.39 -31.12 13.34
C LYS A 254 -8.57 -29.63 13.19
N GLU A 255 -9.48 -29.03 13.94
CA GLU A 255 -9.75 -27.60 13.80
C GLU A 255 -10.36 -27.01 15.06
N ILE A 256 -9.90 -25.82 15.40
CA ILE A 256 -10.50 -24.98 16.44
C ILE A 256 -10.48 -23.54 15.97
N ALA A 257 -11.63 -22.85 16.09
CA ALA A 257 -11.76 -21.44 15.74
C ALA A 257 -12.60 -20.72 16.78
N TRP A 258 -12.36 -19.44 16.95
CA TRP A 258 -13.09 -18.61 17.88
C TRP A 258 -13.20 -17.17 17.42
N THR A 259 -14.24 -16.51 17.92
CA THR A 259 -14.35 -15.06 17.90
C THR A 259 -14.19 -14.52 19.32
N VAL A 260 -14.04 -13.21 19.46
CA VAL A 260 -14.02 -12.55 20.76
C VAL A 260 -15.21 -11.60 20.89
N THR A 261 -15.78 -11.58 22.08
CA THR A 261 -16.86 -10.68 22.46
C THR A 261 -16.42 -9.84 23.66
N GLY A 262 -16.97 -8.64 23.79
CA GLY A 262 -16.70 -7.75 24.93
C GLY A 262 -17.98 -7.02 25.34
N THR A 263 -17.86 -5.98 26.15
CA THR A 263 -19.00 -5.15 26.60
C THR A 263 -19.59 -4.24 25.52
N ARG A 264 -19.04 -4.27 24.30
CA ARG A 264 -19.46 -3.49 23.12
C ARG A 264 -19.91 -4.43 21.99
N THR A 265 -20.48 -3.85 20.94
CA THR A 265 -20.86 -4.56 19.69
C THR A 265 -19.74 -5.51 19.23
N PRO A 266 -20.03 -6.78 18.92
CA PRO A 266 -19.00 -7.74 18.50
C PRO A 266 -18.26 -7.29 17.25
N VAL A 267 -16.94 -7.47 17.21
CA VAL A 267 -16.10 -7.16 16.04
C VAL A 267 -16.27 -8.21 14.95
N ARG A 268 -16.59 -9.47 15.32
CA ARG A 268 -16.82 -10.62 14.42
C ARG A 268 -15.61 -11.14 13.64
N HIS A 269 -14.40 -10.73 14.01
CA HIS A 269 -13.20 -11.39 13.51
C HIS A 269 -13.04 -12.80 14.10
N VAL A 270 -12.41 -13.71 13.37
CA VAL A 270 -12.22 -15.11 13.73
C VAL A 270 -10.74 -15.46 13.69
N TYR A 271 -10.25 -16.04 14.79
CA TYR A 271 -8.94 -16.68 14.85
C TYR A 271 -9.13 -18.18 14.83
N GLY A 272 -8.23 -18.93 14.19
CA GLY A 272 -8.32 -20.39 14.23
C GLY A 272 -7.06 -21.11 13.82
N TYR A 273 -7.10 -22.42 14.04
CA TYR A 273 -6.02 -23.36 13.76
C TYR A 273 -6.59 -24.59 13.07
N ARG A 274 -6.01 -24.97 11.93
CA ARG A 274 -6.26 -26.23 11.24
C ARG A 274 -5.04 -27.14 11.39
N LEU A 275 -5.28 -28.40 11.72
CA LEU A 275 -4.29 -29.43 12.00
C LEU A 275 -4.45 -30.56 11.00
N GLU A 276 -3.38 -30.86 10.27
CA GLU A 276 -3.34 -31.93 9.28
C GLU A 276 -2.20 -32.89 9.62
N PRO A 277 -2.46 -34.20 9.80
CA PRO A 277 -1.39 -35.18 9.99
C PRO A 277 -0.39 -35.12 8.83
N ALA A 278 0.90 -35.07 9.14
CA ALA A 278 1.97 -34.98 8.16
C ALA A 278 3.13 -35.91 8.54
N GLU A 279 3.99 -36.24 7.59
CA GLU A 279 5.22 -36.98 7.90
C GLU A 279 6.07 -36.18 8.89
N GLY A 280 6.45 -36.81 10.00
CA GLY A 280 7.25 -36.18 11.06
C GLY A 280 6.46 -35.33 12.07
N GLY A 281 5.13 -35.24 11.98
CA GLY A 281 4.31 -34.54 12.99
C GLY A 281 2.94 -34.09 12.47
N THR A 282 2.62 -32.82 12.72
CA THR A 282 1.35 -32.20 12.33
C THR A 282 1.62 -30.89 11.61
N LEU A 283 1.08 -30.71 10.40
CA LEU A 283 1.06 -29.42 9.74
C LEU A 283 -0.02 -28.57 10.40
N VAL A 284 0.39 -27.47 11.03
CA VAL A 284 -0.50 -26.56 11.76
C VAL A 284 -0.61 -25.26 10.98
N THR A 285 -1.82 -24.92 10.55
CA THR A 285 -2.14 -23.66 9.87
C THR A 285 -2.89 -22.76 10.82
N SER A 286 -2.30 -21.62 11.18
CA SER A 286 -2.98 -20.55 11.92
C SER A 286 -3.59 -19.57 10.92
N TYR A 287 -4.85 -19.20 11.13
CA TYR A 287 -5.55 -18.23 10.30
C TYR A 287 -6.21 -17.13 11.13
N TYR A 288 -6.32 -15.96 10.53
CA TYR A 288 -7.02 -14.81 11.07
C TYR A 288 -7.92 -14.22 9.98
N ASP A 289 -9.22 -14.22 10.22
CA ASP A 289 -10.29 -13.87 9.28
C ASP A 289 -11.11 -12.69 9.81
N TRP A 290 -11.35 -11.70 8.97
CA TRP A 290 -12.15 -10.50 9.23
C TRP A 290 -13.14 -10.20 8.10
N SER A 291 -13.51 -11.22 7.32
CA SER A 291 -14.48 -11.08 6.23
C SER A 291 -15.89 -10.72 6.72
N GLU A 292 -16.24 -11.11 7.94
CA GLU A 292 -17.54 -10.78 8.55
C GLU A 292 -17.56 -9.47 9.35
N ILE A 293 -16.48 -8.68 9.31
CA ILE A 293 -16.44 -7.39 10.01
C ILE A 293 -17.27 -6.34 9.27
N THR A 294 -18.11 -5.62 10.02
CA THR A 294 -18.91 -4.52 9.45
C THR A 294 -18.04 -3.33 9.03
N GLU A 295 -18.49 -2.58 8.02
CA GLU A 295 -17.82 -1.34 7.58
C GLU A 295 -17.62 -0.32 8.72
N GLU A 296 -18.52 -0.29 9.71
CA GLU A 296 -18.36 0.53 10.92
C GLU A 296 -17.07 0.18 11.68
N TRP A 297 -16.74 -1.10 11.80
CA TRP A 297 -15.54 -1.56 12.48
C TRP A 297 -14.29 -1.41 11.60
N LYS A 298 -14.39 -1.67 10.29
CA LYS A 298 -13.29 -1.41 9.33
C LYS A 298 -12.89 0.07 9.29
N ALA A 299 -13.84 0.98 9.48
CA ALA A 299 -13.56 2.42 9.59
C ALA A 299 -12.88 2.83 10.91
N ARG A 300 -12.94 1.98 11.96
CA ARG A 300 -12.40 2.28 13.30
C ARG A 300 -11.08 1.58 13.60
N LEU A 301 -10.77 0.50 12.90
CA LEU A 301 -9.61 -0.35 13.15
C LEU A 301 -8.93 -0.68 11.82
N THR A 302 -7.60 -0.63 11.82
CA THR A 302 -6.81 -1.18 10.73
C THR A 302 -6.71 -2.69 10.89
N PHE A 303 -7.12 -3.43 9.86
CA PHE A 303 -6.99 -4.89 9.79
C PHE A 303 -5.85 -5.30 8.85
N PRO A 304 -5.11 -6.39 9.15
CA PRO A 304 -5.25 -7.20 10.35
C PRO A 304 -4.77 -6.47 11.62
N VAL A 305 -5.50 -6.64 12.73
CA VAL A 305 -5.09 -6.15 14.04
C VAL A 305 -3.82 -6.86 14.54
N VAL A 306 -3.69 -8.15 14.25
CA VAL A 306 -2.51 -8.96 14.56
C VAL A 306 -1.80 -9.29 13.23
N PRO A 307 -0.57 -8.84 13.00
CA PRO A 307 0.10 -9.01 11.71
C PRO A 307 0.47 -10.47 11.44
N GLU A 308 0.65 -10.82 10.16
CA GLU A 308 1.07 -12.16 9.72
C GLU A 308 2.37 -12.63 10.41
N SER A 309 3.30 -11.71 10.67
CA SER A 309 4.54 -11.99 11.40
C SER A 309 4.30 -12.50 12.81
N ALA A 310 3.27 -12.00 13.50
CA ALA A 310 2.88 -12.48 14.82
C ALA A 310 2.28 -13.88 14.74
N LEU A 311 1.41 -14.19 13.75
CA LEU A 311 0.92 -15.57 13.55
C LEU A 311 2.08 -16.56 13.31
N LYS A 312 3.08 -16.18 12.49
CA LYS A 312 4.29 -17.02 12.26
C LYS A 312 5.07 -17.24 13.55
N ALA A 313 5.25 -16.19 14.36
CA ALA A 313 5.94 -16.27 15.64
C ALA A 313 5.17 -17.15 16.64
N THR A 314 3.85 -17.01 16.71
CA THR A 314 2.95 -17.83 17.53
C THR A 314 3.10 -19.32 17.23
N LEU A 315 3.14 -19.72 15.95
CA LEU A 315 3.39 -21.13 15.59
C LEU A 315 4.76 -21.65 16.08
N GLY A 316 5.78 -20.78 16.13
CA GLY A 316 7.07 -21.13 16.73
C GLY A 316 7.05 -21.24 18.25
N ILE A 317 6.22 -20.43 18.93
CA ILE A 317 6.01 -20.57 20.38
C ILE A 317 5.21 -21.83 20.67
N LEU A 318 4.15 -22.11 19.91
CA LEU A 318 3.32 -23.31 20.01
C LEU A 318 4.16 -24.58 19.96
N GLU A 319 5.08 -24.72 19.00
CA GLU A 319 5.98 -25.87 18.93
C GLU A 319 6.77 -26.08 20.23
N ARG A 320 7.35 -24.99 20.79
CA ARG A 320 8.12 -25.07 22.04
C ARG A 320 7.23 -25.39 23.23
N THR A 321 6.01 -24.86 23.26
CA THR A 321 5.04 -25.11 24.33
C THR A 321 4.55 -26.57 24.31
N VAL A 322 4.23 -27.11 23.14
CA VAL A 322 3.88 -28.53 22.99
C VAL A 322 5.01 -29.44 23.48
N ARG A 323 6.26 -29.15 23.07
CA ARG A 323 7.43 -29.90 23.55
C ARG A 323 7.61 -29.84 25.07
N ARG A 324 7.34 -28.70 25.71
CA ARG A 324 7.46 -28.55 27.17
C ARG A 324 6.37 -29.30 27.94
N ARG A 325 5.14 -29.36 27.41
CA ARG A 325 4.01 -30.06 28.06
C ARG A 325 4.06 -31.58 27.89
N ALA A 326 4.87 -32.08 26.95
CA ALA A 326 5.08 -33.50 26.74
C ALA A 326 6.13 -34.14 27.68
N VAL A 327 6.80 -33.34 28.52
CA VAL A 327 7.80 -33.76 29.52
C VAL A 327 7.16 -33.72 30.90
#